data_AF-A0A352IYA1-F1
#
_entry.id   AF-A0A352IYA1-F1
#
_cell.length_a   1.000
_cell.length_b   1.000
_cell.length_c   1.000
_cell.angle_alpha   90.00
_cell.angle_beta   90.00
_cell.angle_gamma   90.00
#
_symmetry.space_group_name_H-M   'P 1'
#
loop_
_entity.id
_entity.type
_entity.pdbx_description
1 polymer ?
#
loop_
_entity_poly.entity_id
_entity_poly.type
_entity_poly.pdbx_seq_one_letter_code
_entity_poly.pdbx_strand_id
1 'polypeptide(L)'
;MHHKATQPVLFIPHGAGPCFFMDWNPPTTWNGMAEFLANVSTSLPEPPRAILMVSAHWLAPEFTVTSGQQPDLIYDYYGFPEHTYRLSYPAEGMPSLASEVVSRLKAAGIEAHEDAHRGFDHGMFIPLKLMFPEADIPVVQLSLKADMDPVSHLEAGEALTGLREEGVLIIGSGMSFHNMRGYGDARYTQPSET
;
A
#
# COMPACT_ATOMS: atom_id res chain seq x y z
N MET A 1 -25.01 8.26 -18.41
CA MET A 1 -23.64 8.23 -17.88
C MET A 1 -23.71 7.49 -16.55
N HIS A 2 -23.03 6.34 -16.41
CA HIS A 2 -22.94 5.67 -15.11
C HIS A 2 -22.00 6.53 -14.25
N HIS A 3 -22.51 7.08 -13.15
CA HIS A 3 -21.67 7.77 -12.17
C HIS A 3 -20.93 6.67 -11.39
N LYS A 4 -19.60 6.64 -11.47
CA LYS A 4 -18.79 5.74 -10.63
C LYS A 4 -18.98 6.12 -9.16
N ALA A 5 -19.00 5.13 -8.28
CA ALA A 5 -19.03 5.41 -6.86
C ALA A 5 -17.68 5.95 -6.42
N THR A 6 -17.69 7.04 -5.64
CA THR A 6 -16.48 7.59 -5.05
C THR A 6 -15.85 6.56 -4.11
N GLN A 7 -14.62 6.15 -4.42
CA GLN A 7 -13.88 5.19 -3.59
C GLN A 7 -13.49 5.82 -2.24
N PRO A 8 -13.38 5.01 -1.16
CA PRO A 8 -12.83 5.49 0.10
C PRO A 8 -11.32 5.76 0.00
N VAL A 9 -10.77 6.37 1.04
CA VAL A 9 -9.32 6.34 1.32
C VAL A 9 -9.13 5.43 2.52
N LEU A 10 -8.18 4.51 2.44
CA LEU A 10 -7.89 3.57 3.52
C LEU A 10 -6.46 3.78 4.02
N PHE A 11 -6.27 3.67 5.33
CA PHE A 11 -4.96 3.44 5.91
C PHE A 11 -4.96 2.03 6.51
N ILE A 12 -4.03 1.18 6.09
CA ILE A 12 -4.00 -0.23 6.49
C ILE A 12 -2.68 -0.60 7.16
N PRO A 13 -2.71 -1.52 8.16
CA PRO A 13 -1.51 -2.19 8.64
C PRO A 13 -1.06 -3.24 7.62
N HIS A 14 0.14 -3.10 7.04
CA HIS A 14 0.65 -4.09 6.08
C HIS A 14 1.32 -5.33 6.71
N GLY A 15 1.40 -5.37 8.04
CA GLY A 15 2.00 -6.49 8.77
C GLY A 15 3.52 -6.39 8.93
N ALA A 16 4.16 -7.47 9.38
CA ALA A 16 5.60 -7.54 9.53
C ALA A 16 6.19 -8.54 8.52
N GLY A 17 6.75 -8.04 7.41
CA GLY A 17 7.25 -8.91 6.33
C GLY A 17 6.14 -9.84 5.81
N PRO A 18 6.38 -11.16 5.72
CA PRO A 18 5.40 -12.12 5.19
C PRO A 18 4.47 -12.69 6.26
N CYS A 19 4.14 -11.93 7.32
CA CYS A 19 3.55 -12.46 8.55
C CYS A 19 2.28 -13.32 8.37
N PHE A 20 1.43 -13.03 7.39
CA PHE A 20 0.20 -13.80 7.17
C PHE A 20 0.42 -15.18 6.55
N PHE A 21 1.63 -15.46 6.06
CA PHE A 21 1.99 -16.67 5.32
C PHE A 21 3.07 -17.49 6.05
N MET A 22 3.09 -17.41 7.37
CA MET A 22 4.02 -18.11 8.24
C MET A 22 3.29 -18.91 9.32
N ASP A 23 3.97 -19.92 9.84
CA ASP A 23 3.52 -20.66 11.00
C ASP A 23 3.92 -19.94 12.28
N TRP A 24 2.94 -19.53 13.08
CA TRP A 24 3.14 -18.82 14.34
C TRP A 24 2.81 -19.69 15.55
N ASN A 25 3.37 -19.31 16.70
CA ASN A 25 2.97 -19.83 17.99
C ASN A 25 2.72 -18.66 18.96
N PRO A 26 1.47 -18.37 19.34
CA PRO A 26 0.25 -19.09 18.96
C PRO A 26 -0.08 -18.95 17.46
N PRO A 27 -0.76 -19.94 16.84
CA PRO A 27 -1.09 -19.87 15.41
C PRO A 27 -2.04 -18.72 15.04
N THR A 28 -2.69 -18.12 16.04
CA THR A 28 -3.65 -17.03 15.86
C THR A 28 -3.03 -15.63 15.89
N THR A 29 -1.70 -15.50 16.00
CA THR A 29 -0.99 -14.22 16.21
C THR A 29 -1.44 -13.11 15.24
N TRP A 30 -1.73 -13.43 13.99
CA TRP A 30 -2.10 -12.45 12.96
C TRP A 30 -3.55 -12.52 12.49
N ASN A 31 -4.38 -13.40 13.06
CA ASN A 31 -5.74 -13.65 12.56
C ASN A 31 -6.59 -12.39 12.51
N GLY A 32 -6.62 -11.57 13.56
CA GLY A 32 -7.45 -10.37 13.57
C GLY A 32 -7.07 -9.36 12.48
N MET A 33 -5.77 -9.20 12.21
CA MET A 33 -5.31 -8.33 11.13
C MET A 33 -5.59 -8.94 9.76
N ALA A 34 -5.40 -10.25 9.61
CA ALA A 34 -5.69 -10.95 8.37
C ALA A 34 -7.18 -10.90 8.02
N GLU A 35 -8.05 -11.10 9.01
CA GLU A 35 -9.51 -10.98 8.89
C GLU A 35 -9.92 -9.55 8.54
N PHE A 36 -9.35 -8.53 9.19
CA PHE A 36 -9.59 -7.14 8.82
C PHE A 36 -9.26 -6.88 7.35
N LEU A 37 -8.05 -7.25 6.91
CA LEU A 37 -7.60 -7.04 5.53
C LEU A 37 -8.47 -7.80 4.53
N ALA A 38 -8.79 -9.07 4.80
CA ALA A 38 -9.63 -9.90 3.92
C ALA A 38 -11.05 -9.34 3.76
N ASN A 39 -11.56 -8.60 4.75
CA ASN A 39 -12.89 -8.00 4.69
C ASN A 39 -12.91 -6.59 4.07
N VAL A 40 -11.76 -5.96 3.78
CA VAL A 40 -11.74 -4.60 3.21
C VAL A 40 -12.54 -4.50 1.93
N SER A 41 -12.37 -5.46 1.00
CA SER A 41 -13.07 -5.45 -0.29
C SER A 41 -14.60 -5.44 -0.15
N THR A 42 -15.13 -6.04 0.93
CA THR A 42 -16.57 -6.07 1.23
C THR A 42 -17.14 -4.72 1.67
N SER A 43 -16.27 -3.80 2.11
CA SER A 43 -16.65 -2.44 2.53
C SER A 43 -16.62 -1.43 1.39
N LEU A 44 -16.15 -1.82 0.20
CA LEU A 44 -16.06 -0.93 -0.95
C LEU A 44 -17.43 -0.76 -1.62
N PRO A 45 -17.75 0.44 -2.12
CA PRO A 45 -19.03 0.70 -2.77
C PRO A 45 -19.16 -0.04 -4.12
N GLU A 46 -18.03 -0.24 -4.81
CA GLU A 46 -17.89 -1.04 -6.02
C GLU A 46 -16.41 -1.45 -6.18
N PRO A 47 -16.09 -2.47 -7.00
CA PRO A 47 -14.71 -2.80 -7.33
C PRO A 47 -13.97 -1.58 -7.93
N PRO A 48 -12.80 -1.21 -7.40
CA PRO A 48 -12.07 -0.06 -7.91
C PRO A 48 -11.49 -0.35 -9.30
N ARG A 49 -11.31 0.68 -10.14
CA ARG A 49 -10.66 0.52 -11.45
C ARG A 49 -9.16 0.25 -11.32
N ALA A 50 -8.56 0.72 -10.22
CA ALA A 50 -7.14 0.65 -9.92
C ALA A 50 -6.91 0.99 -8.43
N ILE A 51 -5.76 0.61 -7.91
CA ILE A 51 -5.28 0.98 -6.58
C ILE A 51 -4.09 1.92 -6.71
N LEU A 52 -4.14 3.06 -6.02
CA LEU A 52 -2.97 3.89 -5.74
C LEU A 52 -2.47 3.59 -4.32
N MET A 53 -1.35 2.90 -4.21
CA MET A 53 -0.75 2.46 -2.96
C MET A 53 0.38 3.41 -2.54
N VAL A 54 0.17 4.21 -1.49
CA VAL A 54 1.23 5.00 -0.85
C VAL A 54 1.97 4.10 0.12
N SER A 55 3.22 3.73 -0.19
CA SER A 55 3.96 2.73 0.60
C SER A 55 5.00 3.36 1.53
N ALA A 56 4.95 3.00 2.81
CA ALA A 56 5.96 3.37 3.80
C ALA A 56 7.35 2.75 3.54
N HIS A 57 7.48 1.79 2.62
CA HIS A 57 8.76 1.17 2.25
C HIS A 57 9.47 1.88 1.08
N TRP A 58 8.89 2.96 0.57
CA TRP A 58 9.47 3.71 -0.52
C TRP A 58 9.62 5.18 -0.16
N LEU A 59 10.84 5.57 0.21
CA LEU A 59 11.26 6.96 0.30
C LEU A 59 11.94 7.36 -1.01
N ALA A 60 11.59 8.52 -1.55
CA ALA A 60 12.27 9.14 -2.69
C ALA A 60 12.50 10.64 -2.42
N PRO A 61 13.52 11.27 -3.03
CA PRO A 61 13.78 12.70 -2.85
C PRO A 61 12.57 13.59 -3.19
N GLU A 62 11.88 13.25 -4.27
CA GLU A 62 10.61 13.82 -4.68
C GLU A 62 9.57 12.70 -4.86
N PHE A 63 8.28 13.05 -4.90
CA PHE A 63 7.23 12.05 -5.11
C PHE A 63 7.48 11.27 -6.40
N THR A 64 7.57 9.96 -6.29
CA THR A 64 7.88 9.08 -7.41
C THR A 64 6.83 7.98 -7.51
N VAL A 65 6.44 7.63 -8.73
CA VAL A 65 5.31 6.75 -9.02
C VAL A 65 5.77 5.58 -9.89
N THR A 66 5.41 4.35 -9.56
CA THR A 66 5.71 3.20 -10.43
C THR A 66 4.96 3.33 -11.75
N SER A 67 5.64 3.18 -12.90
CA SER A 67 5.02 3.28 -14.23
C SER A 67 5.24 2.06 -15.13
N GLY A 68 5.85 0.98 -14.62
CA GLY A 68 5.97 -0.28 -15.36
C GLY A 68 4.61 -0.98 -15.54
N GLN A 69 4.41 -1.66 -16.68
CA GLN A 69 3.17 -2.42 -16.95
C GLN A 69 3.10 -3.75 -16.17
N GLN A 70 4.24 -4.38 -15.92
CA GLN A 70 4.35 -5.60 -15.11
C GLN A 70 5.53 -5.47 -14.15
N PRO A 71 5.37 -4.72 -13.03
CA PRO A 71 6.45 -4.54 -12.08
C PRO A 71 6.77 -5.85 -11.33
N ASP A 72 8.05 -6.17 -11.19
CA ASP A 72 8.51 -7.30 -10.37
C ASP A 72 8.22 -7.06 -8.88
N LEU A 73 8.13 -8.11 -8.06
CA LEU A 73 8.04 -7.95 -6.60
C LEU A 73 9.42 -7.66 -5.98
N ILE A 74 9.45 -6.75 -5.01
CA ILE A 74 10.61 -6.46 -4.17
C ILE A 74 10.39 -7.11 -2.80
N TYR A 75 11.23 -8.09 -2.47
CA TYR A 75 11.25 -8.74 -1.15
C TYR A 75 12.18 -7.97 -0.21
N ASP A 76 11.70 -6.83 0.28
CA ASP A 76 12.38 -5.92 1.20
C ASP A 76 12.27 -6.34 2.68
N TYR A 77 12.15 -7.65 2.92
CA TYR A 77 12.20 -8.28 4.24
C TYR A 77 13.18 -9.46 4.27
N TYR A 78 13.77 -9.73 5.44
CA TYR A 78 14.90 -10.66 5.58
C TYR A 78 14.74 -11.57 6.80
N GLY A 79 15.39 -12.73 6.75
CA GLY A 79 15.46 -13.66 7.89
C GLY A 79 14.21 -14.53 8.08
N PHE A 80 13.30 -14.56 7.11
CA PHE A 80 12.08 -15.37 7.14
C PHE A 80 12.26 -16.71 6.42
N PRO A 81 11.35 -17.69 6.62
CA PRO A 81 11.44 -18.98 5.94
C PRO A 81 11.45 -18.87 4.41
N GLU A 82 12.15 -19.78 3.74
CA GLU A 82 12.38 -19.74 2.29
C GLU A 82 11.07 -19.69 1.47
N HIS A 83 10.02 -20.38 1.91
CA HIS A 83 8.75 -20.41 1.19
C HIS A 83 8.09 -19.03 1.07
N THR A 84 8.40 -18.10 1.98
CA THR A 84 7.86 -16.74 1.94
C THR A 84 8.42 -15.91 0.77
N TYR A 85 9.64 -16.21 0.32
CA TYR A 85 10.25 -15.59 -0.86
C TYR A 85 9.74 -16.16 -2.19
N ARG A 86 8.86 -17.16 -2.14
CA ARG A 86 8.17 -17.72 -3.31
C ARG A 86 6.74 -17.20 -3.46
N LEU A 87 6.29 -16.32 -2.55
CA LEU A 87 4.99 -15.67 -2.64
C LEU A 87 4.93 -14.82 -3.90
N SER A 88 3.84 -14.92 -4.66
CA SER A 88 3.58 -14.11 -5.84
C SER A 88 2.28 -13.32 -5.71
N TYR A 89 2.22 -12.19 -6.42
CA TYR A 89 1.06 -11.33 -6.57
C TYR A 89 1.13 -10.66 -7.96
N PRO A 90 0.52 -11.24 -8.99
CA PRO A 90 0.72 -10.86 -10.39
C PRO A 90 -0.14 -9.66 -10.81
N ALA A 91 -0.23 -8.63 -9.97
CA ALA A 91 -0.98 -7.43 -10.30
C ALA A 91 -0.29 -6.65 -11.42
N GLU A 92 -1.06 -6.22 -12.42
CA GLU A 92 -0.56 -5.35 -13.47
C GLU A 92 -0.32 -3.94 -12.93
N GLY A 93 0.70 -3.26 -13.46
CA GLY A 93 0.83 -1.82 -13.30
C GLY A 93 -0.12 -1.06 -14.22
N MET A 94 -0.33 0.23 -13.96
CA MET A 94 -1.16 1.09 -14.80
C MET A 94 -0.41 2.37 -15.21
N PRO A 95 0.40 2.32 -16.29
CA PRO A 95 1.21 3.47 -16.72
C PRO A 95 0.39 4.75 -16.95
N SER A 96 -0.83 4.63 -17.45
CA SER A 96 -1.72 5.77 -17.65
C SER A 96 -2.14 6.46 -16.35
N LEU A 97 -2.38 5.69 -15.28
CA LEU A 97 -2.65 6.24 -13.95
C LEU A 97 -1.38 6.85 -13.34
N ALA A 98 -0.21 6.25 -13.58
CA ALA A 98 1.06 6.80 -13.12
C ALA A 98 1.32 8.21 -13.70
N SER A 99 1.16 8.36 -15.02
CA SER A 99 1.26 9.67 -15.68
C SER A 99 0.21 10.66 -15.19
N GLU A 100 -1.00 10.19 -14.90
CA GLU A 100 -2.07 11.03 -14.36
C GLU A 100 -1.74 11.56 -12.95
N VAL A 101 -1.25 10.69 -12.05
CA VAL A 101 -0.80 11.07 -10.70
C VAL A 101 0.30 12.14 -10.79
N VAL A 102 1.33 11.90 -11.61
CA VAL A 102 2.43 12.86 -11.81
C VAL A 102 1.92 14.18 -12.38
N SER A 103 1.00 14.14 -13.36
CA SER A 103 0.41 15.35 -13.93
C SER A 103 -0.38 16.16 -12.91
N ARG A 104 -1.14 15.52 -12.02
CA ARG A 104 -1.92 16.21 -10.97
C ARG A 104 -1.03 16.85 -9.93
N LEU A 105 0.02 16.15 -9.49
CA LEU A 105 1.01 16.71 -8.56
C LEU A 105 1.71 17.93 -9.17
N LYS A 106 2.16 17.83 -10.42
CA LYS A 106 2.80 18.95 -11.13
C LYS A 106 1.86 20.13 -11.35
N ALA A 107 0.58 19.89 -11.64
CA ALA A 107 -0.43 20.95 -11.76
C ALA A 107 -0.66 21.71 -10.44
N ALA A 108 -0.41 21.06 -9.29
CA ALA A 108 -0.42 21.68 -7.96
C ALA A 108 0.93 22.33 -7.59
N GLY A 109 1.93 22.35 -8.48
CA GLY A 109 3.26 22.89 -8.22
C GLY A 109 4.18 21.94 -7.43
N ILE A 110 3.83 20.66 -7.33
CA ILE A 110 4.60 19.64 -6.61
C ILE A 110 5.45 18.85 -7.63
N GLU A 111 6.76 18.78 -7.39
CA GLU A 111 7.65 17.96 -8.22
C GLU A 111 7.36 16.47 -8.07
N ALA A 112 7.29 15.78 -9.20
CA ALA A 112 6.99 14.35 -9.24
C ALA A 112 7.57 13.64 -10.47
N HIS A 113 7.90 12.36 -10.31
CA HIS A 113 8.52 11.54 -11.34
C HIS A 113 7.84 10.18 -11.51
N GLU A 114 8.02 9.60 -12.70
CA GLU A 114 7.67 8.22 -12.98
C GLU A 114 8.94 7.35 -12.89
N ASP A 115 8.81 6.14 -12.36
CA ASP A 115 9.84 5.12 -12.35
C ASP A 115 9.31 3.83 -12.98
N ALA A 116 9.76 3.54 -14.20
CA ALA A 116 9.34 2.36 -14.96
C ALA A 116 10.03 1.07 -14.49
N HIS A 117 11.07 1.17 -13.66
CA HIS A 117 11.90 0.05 -13.20
C HIS A 117 11.61 -0.35 -11.76
N ARG A 118 11.01 0.53 -10.96
CA ARG A 118 10.61 0.21 -9.59
C ARG A 118 9.55 -0.89 -9.57
N GLY A 119 9.89 -1.99 -8.90
CA GLY A 119 8.97 -3.09 -8.59
C GLY A 119 7.99 -2.76 -7.46
N PHE A 120 7.25 -3.76 -6.99
CA PHE A 120 6.29 -3.65 -5.90
C PHE A 120 6.82 -4.20 -4.58
N ASP A 121 6.92 -3.36 -3.53
CA ASP A 121 7.41 -3.80 -2.21
C ASP A 121 6.38 -4.57 -1.37
N HIS A 122 6.84 -5.18 -0.26
CA HIS A 122 5.97 -5.99 0.60
C HIS A 122 4.85 -5.21 1.26
N GLY A 123 5.05 -3.91 1.50
CA GLY A 123 3.99 -3.02 1.98
C GLY A 123 2.78 -3.00 1.04
N MET A 124 2.98 -3.31 -0.24
CA MET A 124 1.90 -3.51 -1.18
C MET A 124 1.46 -4.99 -1.25
N PHE A 125 2.34 -5.90 -1.67
CA PHE A 125 1.85 -7.20 -2.13
C PHE A 125 1.39 -8.13 -0.99
N ILE A 126 1.93 -7.98 0.22
CA ILE A 126 1.53 -8.80 1.36
C ILE A 126 0.07 -8.53 1.78
N PRO A 127 -0.33 -7.28 2.08
CA PRO A 127 -1.73 -7.01 2.40
C PRO A 127 -2.65 -7.21 1.21
N LEU A 128 -2.25 -6.85 -0.02
CA LEU A 128 -3.12 -7.03 -1.19
C LEU A 128 -3.41 -8.50 -1.50
N LYS A 129 -2.50 -9.43 -1.17
CA LYS A 129 -2.75 -10.87 -1.29
C LYS A 129 -3.88 -11.37 -0.38
N LEU A 130 -4.23 -10.63 0.69
CA LEU A 130 -5.41 -10.88 1.50
C LEU A 130 -6.63 -10.10 1.03
N MET A 131 -6.46 -8.83 0.67
CA MET A 131 -7.56 -7.92 0.30
C MET A 131 -8.17 -8.28 -1.07
N PHE A 132 -7.33 -8.60 -2.05
CA PHE A 132 -7.69 -8.88 -3.45
C PHE A 132 -6.85 -10.05 -3.99
N PRO A 133 -7.12 -11.30 -3.56
CA PRO A 133 -6.25 -12.46 -3.82
C PRO A 133 -6.08 -12.80 -5.31
N GLU A 134 -7.06 -12.44 -6.15
CA GLU A 134 -7.04 -12.71 -7.60
C GLU A 134 -6.08 -11.80 -8.37
N ALA A 135 -5.61 -10.70 -7.76
CA ALA A 135 -4.70 -9.72 -8.38
C ALA A 135 -5.20 -9.15 -9.72
N ASP A 136 -6.51 -9.01 -9.88
CA ASP A 136 -7.21 -8.54 -11.09
C ASP A 136 -7.39 -7.02 -11.15
N ILE A 137 -7.06 -6.30 -10.07
CA ILE A 137 -7.08 -4.84 -10.01
C ILE A 137 -5.67 -4.31 -10.24
N PRO A 138 -5.45 -3.44 -11.26
CA PRO A 138 -4.15 -2.83 -11.49
C PRO A 138 -3.70 -1.95 -10.33
N VAL A 139 -2.39 -1.95 -10.05
CA VAL A 139 -1.79 -1.23 -8.92
C VAL A 139 -0.75 -0.24 -9.40
N VAL A 140 -0.70 0.93 -8.77
CA VAL A 140 0.37 1.91 -8.90
C VAL A 140 0.85 2.24 -7.49
N GLN A 141 2.15 2.20 -7.23
CA GLN A 141 2.71 2.69 -5.98
C GLN A 141 3.14 4.15 -6.10
N LEU A 142 2.97 4.90 -5.01
CA LEU A 142 3.48 6.25 -4.80
C LEU A 142 4.44 6.22 -3.61
N SER A 143 5.61 6.82 -3.76
CA SER A 143 6.59 6.99 -2.70
C SER A 143 6.12 8.02 -1.66
N LEU A 144 6.70 7.95 -0.47
CA LEU A 144 6.77 9.10 0.43
C LEU A 144 7.96 9.98 0.03
N LYS A 145 7.86 11.27 0.34
CA LYS A 145 8.98 12.20 0.19
C LYS A 145 9.97 12.00 1.33
N ALA A 146 11.26 11.89 1.02
CA ALA A 146 12.30 11.48 1.96
C ALA A 146 12.54 12.45 3.12
N ASP A 147 12.19 13.73 2.95
CA ASP A 147 12.22 14.74 4.01
C ASP A 147 11.07 14.59 5.03
N MET A 148 10.07 13.75 4.71
CA MET A 148 8.90 13.47 5.54
C MET A 148 8.12 14.72 5.95
N ASP A 149 8.21 15.80 5.17
CA ASP A 149 7.49 17.03 5.47
C ASP A 149 5.96 16.79 5.39
N PRO A 150 5.22 16.90 6.50
CA PRO A 150 3.80 16.59 6.51
C PRO A 150 2.98 17.56 5.64
N VAL A 151 3.44 18.80 5.47
CA VAL A 151 2.75 19.79 4.61
C VAL A 151 2.80 19.32 3.15
N SER A 152 3.98 18.96 2.65
CA SER A 152 4.16 18.41 1.30
C SER A 152 3.26 17.17 1.05
N HIS A 153 3.07 16.31 2.04
CA HIS A 153 2.22 15.11 1.92
C HIS A 153 0.71 15.45 1.95
N LEU A 154 0.30 16.46 2.73
CA LEU A 154 -1.08 16.94 2.73
C LEU A 154 -1.45 17.59 1.39
N GLU A 155 -0.58 18.46 0.86
CA GLU A 155 -0.75 19.11 -0.44
C GLU A 155 -0.82 18.07 -1.58
N ALA A 156 0.01 17.03 -1.53
CA ALA A 156 -0.07 15.91 -2.47
C ALA A 156 -1.42 15.17 -2.37
N GLY A 157 -1.93 14.95 -1.16
CA GLY A 157 -3.26 14.36 -0.93
C GLY A 157 -4.40 15.20 -1.51
N GLU A 158 -4.35 16.53 -1.32
CA GLU A 158 -5.30 17.46 -1.91
C GLU A 158 -5.30 17.38 -3.45
N ALA A 159 -4.12 17.40 -4.06
CA ALA A 159 -3.96 17.31 -5.52
C ALA A 159 -4.51 16.00 -6.11
N LEU A 160 -4.52 14.91 -5.34
CA LEU A 160 -4.93 13.58 -5.78
C LEU A 160 -6.39 13.21 -5.45
N THR A 161 -7.13 14.09 -4.77
CA THR A 161 -8.49 13.81 -4.28
C THR A 161 -9.44 13.33 -5.39
N GLY A 162 -9.38 13.93 -6.58
CA GLY A 162 -10.27 13.62 -7.70
C GLY A 162 -10.17 12.18 -8.22
N LEU A 163 -9.05 11.49 -7.99
CA LEU A 163 -8.87 10.09 -8.43
C LEU A 163 -9.93 9.15 -7.84
N ARG A 164 -10.41 9.44 -6.62
CA ARG A 164 -11.43 8.64 -5.93
C ARG A 164 -12.76 8.64 -6.67
N GLU A 165 -13.15 9.79 -7.22
CA GLU A 165 -14.38 9.96 -8.01
C GLU A 165 -14.28 9.23 -9.37
N GLU A 166 -13.06 8.96 -9.82
CA GLU A 166 -12.77 8.22 -11.04
C GLU A 166 -12.66 6.70 -10.83
N GLY A 167 -12.90 6.26 -9.59
CA GLY A 167 -12.90 4.87 -9.18
C GLY A 167 -11.54 4.34 -8.75
N VAL A 168 -10.56 5.19 -8.42
CA VAL A 168 -9.26 4.77 -7.88
C VAL A 168 -9.34 4.66 -6.36
N LEU A 169 -9.02 3.48 -5.83
CA LEU A 169 -8.89 3.26 -4.39
C LEU A 169 -7.52 3.75 -3.93
N ILE A 170 -7.47 4.73 -3.03
CA ILE A 170 -6.22 5.23 -2.45
C ILE A 170 -5.97 4.51 -1.13
N ILE A 171 -4.82 3.86 -0.99
CA ILE A 171 -4.43 3.13 0.21
C ILE A 171 -3.10 3.67 0.71
N GLY A 172 -3.08 4.18 1.94
CA GLY A 172 -1.84 4.37 2.71
C GLY A 172 -1.48 3.06 3.40
N SER A 173 -0.33 2.49 3.07
CA SER A 173 0.16 1.24 3.64
C SER A 173 1.33 1.51 4.61
N GLY A 174 1.11 1.20 5.88
CA GLY A 174 2.07 1.43 6.95
C GLY A 174 1.79 0.57 8.17
N MET A 175 2.21 1.04 9.34
CA MET A 175 1.77 0.56 10.65
C MET A 175 1.75 1.75 11.61
N SER A 176 0.70 1.88 12.42
CA SER A 176 0.57 2.97 13.41
C SER A 176 1.59 2.88 14.55
N PHE A 177 2.22 1.72 14.75
CA PHE A 177 3.27 1.51 15.75
C PHE A 177 4.38 0.61 15.19
N HIS A 178 5.61 1.15 15.09
CA HIS A 178 6.81 0.42 14.69
C HIS A 178 7.85 0.50 15.80
N ASN A 179 7.79 -0.41 16.79
CA ASN A 179 8.92 -0.63 17.70
C ASN A 179 9.38 -2.08 17.65
N MET A 180 10.20 -2.40 16.64
CA MET A 180 10.78 -3.73 16.47
C MET A 180 11.61 -4.18 17.68
N ARG A 181 12.14 -3.24 18.49
CA ARG A 181 12.90 -3.57 19.71
C ARG A 181 12.03 -4.02 20.89
N GLY A 182 10.72 -3.79 20.83
CA GLY A 182 9.79 -4.13 21.90
C GLY A 182 8.97 -5.40 21.67
N TYR A 183 9.14 -6.06 20.52
CA TYR A 183 8.38 -7.27 20.21
C TYR A 183 8.79 -8.40 21.16
N GLY A 184 7.88 -8.82 22.05
CA GLY A 184 8.12 -9.88 23.05
C GLY A 184 8.68 -9.40 24.39
N ASP A 185 8.81 -8.09 24.64
CA ASP A 185 9.28 -7.56 25.92
C ASP A 185 8.09 -7.20 26.83
N ALA A 186 8.07 -7.78 28.04
CA ALA A 186 6.98 -7.66 29.01
C ALA A 186 6.79 -6.23 29.58
N ARG A 187 7.70 -5.29 29.27
CA ARG A 187 7.59 -3.88 29.68
C ARG A 187 6.69 -3.05 28.77
N TYR A 188 6.27 -3.59 27.63
CA TYR A 188 5.33 -2.93 26.74
C TYR A 188 3.89 -3.28 27.16
N THR A 189 3.06 -2.25 27.32
CA THR A 189 1.70 -2.38 27.87
C THR A 189 0.72 -2.93 26.84
N GLN A 190 -0.41 -3.44 27.31
CA GLN A 190 -1.53 -3.81 26.45
C GLN A 190 -1.98 -2.61 25.57
N PRO A 191 -2.59 -2.88 24.39
CA PRO A 191 -3.19 -1.83 23.57
C PRO A 191 -4.09 -0.93 24.41
N SER A 192 -4.06 0.39 24.14
CA SER A 192 -4.98 1.32 24.79
C SER A 192 -6.40 0.93 24.41
N GLU A 193 -7.25 0.63 25.40
CA GLU A 193 -8.68 0.51 25.18
C GLU A 193 -9.24 1.93 25.00
N THR A 194 -9.76 2.22 23.82
CA THR A 194 -10.60 3.39 23.52
C THR A 194 -11.92 2.91 22.96
#